data_AF-A0A5C3NIP4-F1
#
_entry.id   AF-A0A5C3NIP4-F1
#
_cell.length_a   1.000
_cell.length_b   1.000
_cell.length_c   1.000
_cell.angle_alpha   90.00
_cell.angle_beta   90.00
_cell.angle_gamma   90.00
#
_symmetry.space_group_name_H-M   'P 1'
#
loop_
_entity.id
_entity.type
_entity.pdbx_description
1 polymer ?
#
loop_
_entity_poly.entity_id
_entity_poly.type
_entity_poly.pdbx_seq_one_letter_code
_entity_poly.pdbx_strand_id
1 'polypeptide(L)'
;VEKRYNTWKGSRENQSLYLPQLAFEAEVCQYVKFMAREVRPPAKSGVTSVPLHPDIPLLGPRFLPPSFLHVLRRNAAPEITPNPAYLKPLNVIHPMYYPELLERCPNCRTLGAKPDLAYNGWNPTGHREVHGVMQEETAIGIQLRCNSCEARKETRSHCFVTTNPIFWENVQHWEVPGKWLYHCRCSPVLTSAGLTAGMPHFLKRSATTSDLYDLIVELRPSMTAAGLAENIRR
;
A
#
# COMPACT_ATOMS: atom_id res chain seq x y z
N VAL A 1 10.11 15.46 4.53
CA VAL A 1 9.03 14.72 5.24
C VAL A 1 7.99 15.69 5.77
N GLU A 2 8.40 16.75 6.45
CA GLU A 2 7.49 17.71 7.11
C GLU A 2 6.42 18.33 6.22
N LYS A 3 6.82 18.82 5.04
CA LYS A 3 5.88 19.37 4.06
C LYS A 3 4.72 18.42 3.74
N ARG A 4 5.00 17.10 3.67
CA ARG A 4 4.01 16.09 3.28
C ARG A 4 2.97 15.86 4.37
N TYR A 5 3.40 15.63 5.61
CA TYR A 5 2.43 15.40 6.69
C TYR A 5 1.60 16.66 6.96
N ASN A 6 2.18 17.86 6.78
CA ASN A 6 1.43 19.12 6.91
C ASN A 6 0.36 19.27 5.82
N THR A 7 0.66 18.90 4.57
CA THR A 7 -0.35 18.86 3.49
C THR A 7 -1.48 17.88 3.82
N TRP A 8 -1.16 16.68 4.32
CA TRP A 8 -2.17 15.70 4.71
C TRP A 8 -3.01 16.17 5.90
N LYS A 9 -2.40 16.83 6.88
CA LYS A 9 -3.09 17.44 8.01
C LYS A 9 -4.17 18.43 7.55
N GLY A 10 -3.85 19.27 6.56
CA GLY A 10 -4.80 20.24 5.99
C GLY A 10 -5.89 19.63 5.09
N SER A 11 -5.68 18.42 4.57
CA SER A 11 -6.61 17.79 3.60
C SER A 11 -7.62 16.83 4.25
N ARG A 12 -7.60 16.67 5.58
CA ARG A 12 -8.29 15.60 6.33
C ARG A 12 -9.29 16.14 7.34
N GLU A 13 -10.28 16.89 6.88
CA GLU A 13 -11.34 17.42 7.76
C GLU A 13 -12.22 16.33 8.40
N ASN A 14 -12.48 15.24 7.67
CA ASN A 14 -13.40 14.16 8.07
C ASN A 14 -12.71 12.82 8.44
N GLN A 15 -11.38 12.81 8.62
CA GLN A 15 -10.61 11.60 8.92
C GLN A 15 -9.84 11.74 10.23
N SER A 16 -9.55 10.62 10.89
CA SER A 16 -8.78 10.62 12.13
C SER A 16 -7.37 11.19 11.90
N LEU A 17 -7.04 12.26 12.63
CA LEU A 17 -5.76 12.95 12.57
C LEU A 17 -4.84 12.46 13.68
N TYR A 18 -4.13 11.34 13.44
CA TYR A 18 -3.07 10.90 14.35
C TYR A 18 -1.70 11.32 13.82
N LEU A 19 -1.13 12.39 14.37
CA LEU A 19 0.11 13.00 13.86
C LEU A 19 1.31 12.05 13.81
N PRO A 20 1.58 11.19 14.83
CA PRO A 20 2.67 10.23 14.76
C PRO A 20 2.54 9.26 13.58
N GLN A 21 1.31 8.85 13.23
CA GLN A 21 1.06 8.02 12.05
C GLN A 21 1.43 8.76 10.76
N LEU A 22 0.97 10.00 10.59
CA LEU A 22 1.29 10.78 9.40
C LEU A 22 2.80 11.01 9.23
N ALA A 23 3.52 11.20 10.34
CA ALA A 23 4.97 11.33 10.33
C ALA A 23 5.64 10.02 9.88
N PHE A 24 5.26 8.89 10.49
CA PHE A 24 5.75 7.56 10.10
C PHE A 24 5.51 7.26 8.61
N GLU A 25 4.30 7.53 8.12
CA GLU A 25 3.95 7.30 6.71
C GLU A 25 4.71 8.22 5.76
N ALA A 26 4.98 9.46 6.17
CA ALA A 26 5.73 10.40 5.36
C ALA A 26 7.22 10.02 5.25
N GLU A 27 7.81 9.43 6.30
CA GLU A 27 9.15 8.83 6.30
C GLU A 27 9.21 7.61 5.38
N VAL A 28 8.24 6.68 5.49
CA VAL A 28 8.13 5.53 4.60
C VAL A 28 8.02 5.97 3.14
N CYS A 29 7.16 6.94 2.83
CA CYS A 29 7.04 7.52 1.49
C CYS A 29 8.36 8.12 0.98
N GLN A 30 9.16 8.70 1.87
CA GLN A 30 10.46 9.27 1.51
C GLN A 30 11.48 8.18 1.19
N TYR A 31 11.52 7.12 2.00
CA TYR A 31 12.37 5.96 1.79
C TYR A 31 12.00 5.21 0.50
N VAL A 32 10.72 4.98 0.21
CA VAL A 32 10.30 4.34 -1.05
C VAL A 32 10.64 5.22 -2.26
N LYS A 33 10.49 6.55 -2.14
CA LYS A 33 10.93 7.48 -3.19
C LYS A 33 12.45 7.41 -3.42
N PHE A 34 13.23 7.25 -2.36
CA PHE A 34 14.68 7.04 -2.44
C PHE A 34 14.98 5.74 -3.20
N MET A 35 14.43 4.60 -2.77
CA MET A 35 14.65 3.32 -3.45
C MET A 35 14.25 3.33 -4.92
N ALA A 36 13.07 3.88 -5.24
CA ALA A 36 12.58 3.99 -6.61
C ALA A 36 13.49 4.84 -7.50
N ARG A 37 14.24 5.78 -6.92
CA ARG A 37 15.24 6.59 -7.64
C ARG A 37 16.52 5.81 -7.89
N GLU A 38 16.98 5.03 -6.91
CA GLU A 38 18.21 4.24 -7.04
C GLU A 38 18.08 3.12 -8.09
N VAL A 39 16.89 2.52 -8.24
CA VAL A 39 16.64 1.49 -9.27
C VAL A 39 16.27 2.05 -10.64
N ARG A 40 16.02 3.36 -10.75
CA ARG A 40 15.59 3.98 -12.01
C ARG A 40 16.73 3.92 -13.03
N PRO A 41 16.47 3.45 -14.27
CA PRO A 41 17.50 3.41 -15.27
C PRO A 41 17.97 4.82 -15.67
N PRO A 42 19.27 5.00 -15.99
CA PRO A 42 19.75 6.23 -16.58
C PRO A 42 19.05 6.46 -17.92
N ALA A 43 18.65 7.71 -18.18
CA ALA A 43 17.79 8.11 -19.30
C ALA A 43 18.27 7.73 -20.71
N LYS A 44 19.51 7.24 -20.87
CA LYS A 44 20.14 6.90 -22.15
C LYS A 44 20.71 5.48 -22.23
N SER A 45 20.46 4.65 -21.22
CA SER A 45 21.16 3.36 -21.07
C SER A 45 20.52 2.18 -21.82
N GLY A 46 19.27 2.32 -22.29
CA GLY A 46 18.52 1.20 -22.88
C GLY A 46 18.18 0.08 -21.89
N VAL A 47 18.61 0.20 -20.63
CA VAL A 47 18.34 -0.73 -19.53
C VAL A 47 17.00 -0.37 -18.90
N THR A 48 16.22 -1.39 -18.53
CA THR A 48 14.88 -1.21 -17.93
C THR A 48 14.92 -0.88 -16.43
N SER A 49 15.94 -1.36 -15.70
CA SER A 49 16.16 -1.07 -14.27
C SER A 49 17.61 -1.28 -13.85
N VAL A 50 18.10 -0.51 -12.88
CA VAL A 50 19.39 -0.72 -12.22
C VAL A 50 19.17 -1.55 -10.95
N PRO A 51 20.01 -2.56 -10.66
CA PRO A 51 19.91 -3.31 -9.41
C PRO A 51 20.14 -2.39 -8.20
N LEU A 52 19.38 -2.62 -7.13
CA LEU A 52 19.54 -1.88 -5.88
C LEU A 52 20.91 -2.20 -5.24
N HIS A 53 21.55 -1.19 -4.67
CA HIS A 53 22.83 -1.40 -3.97
C HIS A 53 22.67 -2.38 -2.80
N PRO A 54 23.58 -3.36 -2.62
CA PRO A 54 23.45 -4.38 -1.57
C PRO A 54 23.32 -3.83 -0.15
N ASP A 55 23.97 -2.69 0.14
CA ASP A 55 23.91 -2.04 1.46
C ASP A 55 22.58 -1.34 1.76
N ILE A 56 21.74 -1.12 0.73
CA ILE A 56 20.42 -0.53 0.93
C ILE A 56 19.46 -1.67 1.25
N PRO A 57 18.87 -1.72 2.46
CA PRO A 57 17.91 -2.77 2.77
C PRO A 57 16.70 -2.63 1.84
N LEU A 58 16.14 -3.75 1.40
CA LEU A 58 14.85 -3.79 0.70
C LEU A 58 13.75 -4.01 1.74
N LEU A 59 13.15 -2.92 2.23
CA LEU A 59 12.03 -2.97 3.16
C LEU A 59 10.69 -2.85 2.42
N GLY A 60 9.61 -3.34 3.02
CA GLY A 60 8.27 -3.31 2.45
C GLY A 60 7.87 -4.62 1.75
N PRO A 61 6.73 -4.65 1.04
CA PRO A 61 5.78 -3.55 0.78
C PRO A 61 4.96 -3.11 2.01
N ARG A 62 4.90 -3.93 3.05
CA ARG A 62 4.26 -3.62 4.34
C ARG A 62 5.31 -3.18 5.36
N PHE A 63 5.17 -1.97 5.88
CA PHE A 63 6.07 -1.38 6.86
C PHE A 63 5.46 -1.49 8.25
N LEU A 64 6.18 -2.15 9.16
CA LEU A 64 5.80 -2.20 10.57
C LEU A 64 6.38 -1.00 11.31
N PRO A 65 5.60 -0.35 12.19
CA PRO A 65 6.14 0.66 13.07
C PRO A 65 7.11 0.05 14.09
N PRO A 66 8.08 0.83 14.61
CA PRO A 66 8.97 0.36 15.66
C PRO A 66 8.18 -0.09 16.89
N SER A 67 8.33 -1.35 17.28
CA SER A 67 7.73 -1.86 18.52
C SER A 67 8.57 -1.47 19.75
N PHE A 68 7.98 -1.59 20.94
CA PHE A 68 8.68 -1.38 22.22
C PHE A 68 10.03 -2.12 22.31
N LEU A 69 10.05 -3.38 21.84
CA LEU A 69 11.26 -4.20 21.82
C LEU A 69 12.39 -3.55 20.99
N HIS A 70 12.06 -2.92 19.87
CA HIS A 70 13.04 -2.23 19.03
C HIS A 70 13.68 -1.04 19.77
N VAL A 71 12.87 -0.28 20.51
CA VAL A 71 13.34 0.87 21.29
C VAL A 71 14.21 0.42 22.45
N LEU A 72 13.78 -0.62 23.18
CA LEU A 72 14.52 -1.20 24.31
C LEU A 72 15.88 -1.76 23.89
N ARG A 73 15.97 -2.37 22.71
CA ARG A 73 17.22 -2.97 22.22
C ARG A 73 18.20 -1.97 21.63
N ARG A 74 17.74 -0.80 21.19
CA ARG A 74 18.58 0.21 20.53
C ARG A 74 19.11 1.28 21.48
N ASN A 75 18.46 1.49 22.62
CA ASN A 75 18.80 2.55 23.57
C ASN A 75 19.11 1.96 24.94
N ALA A 76 20.19 2.42 25.58
CA ALA A 76 20.56 1.97 26.93
C ALA A 76 19.54 2.43 28.01
N ALA A 77 18.90 3.58 27.80
CA ALA A 77 17.86 4.14 28.67
C ALA A 77 16.71 4.68 27.79
N PRO A 78 15.77 3.83 27.34
CA PRO A 78 14.72 4.24 26.43
C PRO A 78 13.62 5.06 27.14
N GLU A 79 13.29 6.22 26.58
CA GLU A 79 12.05 6.90 26.93
C GLU A 79 10.88 6.23 26.20
N ILE A 80 10.16 5.35 26.92
CA ILE A 80 9.03 4.63 26.35
C ILE A 80 7.80 5.53 26.41
N THR A 81 7.43 6.09 25.26
CA THR A 81 6.13 6.74 25.08
C THR A 81 5.12 5.74 24.51
N PRO A 82 3.83 5.85 24.87
CA PRO A 82 2.81 4.93 24.38
C PRO A 82 2.45 5.18 22.90
N ASN A 83 2.70 6.38 22.38
CA ASN A 83 2.34 6.80 21.02
C ASN A 83 2.81 5.83 19.91
N PRO A 84 4.10 5.43 19.82
CA PRO A 84 4.56 4.49 18.80
C PRO A 84 3.88 3.11 18.88
N ALA A 85 3.36 2.71 20.05
CA ALA A 85 2.67 1.43 20.21
C ALA A 85 1.28 1.39 19.53
N TYR A 86 0.68 2.55 19.26
CA TYR A 86 -0.62 2.68 18.57
C TYR A 86 -0.49 2.91 17.07
N LEU A 87 0.73 2.95 16.54
CA LEU A 87 0.94 3.09 15.11
C LEU A 87 0.44 1.84 14.38
N LYS A 88 -0.23 2.07 13.26
CA LYS A 88 -0.71 1.01 12.38
C LYS A 88 0.34 0.69 11.31
N PRO A 89 0.50 -0.58 10.92
CA PRO A 89 1.30 -0.95 9.76
C PRO A 89 0.86 -0.20 8.50
N LEU A 90 1.82 0.16 7.65
CA LEU A 90 1.56 0.85 6.39
C LEU A 90 1.85 -0.06 5.20
N ASN A 91 0.86 -0.31 4.36
CA ASN A 91 0.99 -0.97 3.06
C ASN A 91 1.25 0.07 1.97
N VAL A 92 2.35 -0.08 1.24
CA VAL A 92 2.70 0.84 0.16
C VAL A 92 2.32 0.24 -1.19
N ILE A 93 1.37 0.87 -1.88
CA ILE A 93 0.96 0.51 -3.24
C ILE A 93 1.78 1.34 -4.23
N HIS A 94 2.91 0.78 -4.67
CA HIS A 94 3.88 1.46 -5.53
C HIS A 94 4.48 0.49 -6.57
N PRO A 95 4.79 0.95 -7.81
CA PRO A 95 5.39 0.13 -8.88
C PRO A 95 6.72 -0.54 -8.49
N MET A 96 7.41 0.02 -7.49
CA MET A 96 8.60 -0.60 -6.89
C MET A 96 8.32 -2.01 -6.35
N TYR A 97 7.11 -2.27 -5.86
CA TYR A 97 6.71 -3.56 -5.28
C TYR A 97 5.75 -4.34 -6.17
N TYR A 98 4.96 -3.64 -6.99
CA TYR A 98 3.91 -4.24 -7.82
C TYR A 98 3.96 -3.72 -9.28
N PRO A 99 5.09 -3.90 -10.00
CA PRO A 99 5.28 -3.31 -11.33
C PRO A 99 4.25 -3.82 -12.34
N GLU A 100 4.09 -5.14 -12.45
CA GLU A 100 3.25 -5.79 -13.47
C GLU A 100 1.77 -5.36 -13.40
N LEU A 101 1.29 -5.08 -12.19
CA LEU A 101 -0.10 -4.73 -11.94
C LEU A 101 -0.34 -3.23 -12.13
N LEU A 102 0.61 -2.40 -11.69
CA LEU A 102 0.48 -0.94 -11.68
C LEU A 102 0.92 -0.28 -12.99
N GLU A 103 1.58 -1.01 -13.89
CA GLU A 103 1.88 -0.56 -15.26
C GLU A 103 0.66 -0.57 -16.19
N ARG A 104 -0.50 -1.04 -15.72
CA ARG A 104 -1.73 -1.12 -16.51
C ARG A 104 -2.72 -0.02 -16.12
N CYS A 105 -3.09 0.84 -17.06
CA CYS A 105 -4.19 1.80 -16.88
C CYS A 105 -5.54 1.05 -16.85
N PRO A 106 -6.47 1.36 -15.92
CA PRO A 106 -7.80 0.73 -15.87
C PRO A 106 -8.58 0.82 -17.19
N ASN A 107 -8.55 1.98 -17.87
CA ASN A 107 -9.25 2.16 -19.14
C ASN A 107 -8.51 1.49 -20.30
N CYS A 108 -7.18 1.64 -20.37
CA CYS A 108 -6.41 0.97 -21.43
C CYS A 108 -6.48 -0.56 -21.33
N ARG A 109 -6.58 -1.10 -20.11
CA ARG A 109 -6.77 -2.52 -19.85
C ARG A 109 -8.04 -3.03 -20.53
N THR A 110 -9.15 -2.31 -20.40
CA THR A 110 -10.41 -2.69 -21.07
C THR A 110 -10.35 -2.59 -22.58
N LEU A 111 -9.48 -1.72 -23.12
CA LEU A 111 -9.34 -1.48 -24.57
C LEU A 111 -8.20 -2.29 -25.22
N GLY A 112 -7.43 -3.07 -24.46
CA GLY A 112 -6.23 -3.75 -24.95
C GLY A 112 -5.13 -2.81 -25.46
N ALA A 113 -5.17 -1.53 -25.08
CA ALA A 113 -4.23 -0.51 -25.58
C ALA A 113 -2.98 -0.42 -24.69
N LYS A 114 -1.82 -0.09 -25.28
CA LYS A 114 -0.60 0.19 -24.52
C LYS A 114 -0.79 1.48 -23.72
N PRO A 115 -0.69 1.44 -22.38
CA PRO A 115 -0.85 2.64 -21.56
C PRO A 115 0.44 3.46 -21.55
N ASP A 116 0.33 4.77 -21.69
CA ASP A 116 1.40 5.71 -21.34
C ASP A 116 1.08 6.33 -19.97
N LEU A 117 1.71 5.80 -18.91
CA LEU A 117 1.46 6.18 -17.53
C LEU A 117 2.55 7.13 -17.01
N ALA A 118 2.11 8.30 -16.54
CA ALA A 118 2.92 9.24 -15.80
C ALA A 118 2.63 9.15 -14.29
N TYR A 119 3.70 9.13 -13.50
CA TYR A 119 3.64 9.11 -12.03
C TYR A 119 3.60 10.54 -11.49
N ASN A 120 2.46 10.95 -10.93
CA ASN A 120 2.22 12.31 -10.44
C ASN A 120 2.46 12.47 -8.92
N GLY A 121 3.12 11.49 -8.29
CA GLY A 121 3.48 11.51 -6.89
C GLY A 121 2.55 10.71 -5.98
N TRP A 122 2.63 10.96 -4.68
CA TRP A 122 1.83 10.28 -3.66
C TRP A 122 0.41 10.84 -3.59
N ASN A 123 -0.52 10.06 -3.03
CA ASN A 123 -1.89 10.52 -2.78
C ASN A 123 -1.90 11.83 -1.93
N PRO A 124 -2.56 12.91 -2.40
CA PRO A 124 -2.64 14.16 -1.67
C PRO A 124 -3.49 14.09 -0.40
N THR A 125 -4.38 13.10 -0.26
CA THR A 125 -5.26 12.98 0.92
C THR A 125 -4.67 12.11 2.04
N GLY A 126 -3.50 11.50 1.82
CA GLY A 126 -2.85 10.61 2.78
C GLY A 126 -3.26 9.14 2.63
N HIS A 127 -3.10 8.36 3.71
CA HIS A 127 -3.40 6.94 3.73
C HIS A 127 -4.92 6.64 3.69
N ARG A 128 -5.24 5.40 3.39
CA ARG A 128 -6.57 4.81 3.52
C ARG A 128 -6.54 3.78 4.64
N GLU A 129 -7.58 3.73 5.46
CA GLU A 129 -7.73 2.68 6.48
C GLU A 129 -8.00 1.33 5.80
N VAL A 130 -7.35 0.28 6.32
CA VAL A 130 -7.44 -1.10 5.85
C VAL A 130 -7.83 -1.98 7.02
N HIS A 131 -9.01 -2.59 6.93
CA HIS A 131 -9.52 -3.48 7.97
C HIS A 131 -8.86 -4.86 7.87
N GLY A 132 -8.40 -5.38 8.99
CA GLY A 132 -7.74 -6.68 9.07
C GLY A 132 -8.37 -7.58 10.13
N VAL A 133 -8.11 -8.89 10.00
CA VAL A 133 -8.59 -9.87 10.98
C VAL A 133 -7.87 -9.69 12.31
N MET A 134 -6.54 -9.58 12.27
CA MET A 134 -5.70 -9.52 13.47
C MET A 134 -5.46 -8.09 13.95
N GLN A 135 -5.27 -7.16 13.02
CA GLN A 135 -5.02 -5.76 13.32
C GLN A 135 -5.47 -4.86 12.18
N GLU A 136 -5.84 -3.63 12.53
CA GLU A 136 -6.09 -2.57 11.57
C GLU A 136 -4.77 -2.09 10.96
N GLU A 137 -4.81 -1.79 9.67
CA GLU A 137 -3.66 -1.34 8.89
C GLU A 137 -4.00 -0.07 8.13
N THR A 138 -2.99 0.55 7.53
CA THR A 138 -3.17 1.65 6.59
C THR A 138 -2.56 1.30 5.25
N ALA A 139 -3.03 1.95 4.19
CA ALA A 139 -2.47 1.83 2.85
C ALA A 139 -2.25 3.20 2.22
N ILE A 140 -1.10 3.39 1.60
CA ILE A 140 -0.80 4.59 0.82
C ILE A 140 -0.45 4.22 -0.61
N GLY A 141 -1.00 5.00 -1.54
CA GLY A 141 -0.79 4.79 -2.96
C GLY A 141 -0.26 6.04 -3.63
N ILE A 142 0.06 5.85 -4.90
CA ILE A 142 0.44 6.92 -5.82
C ILE A 142 -0.71 7.33 -6.74
N GLN A 143 -0.59 8.54 -7.26
CA GLN A 143 -1.42 9.08 -8.32
C GLN A 143 -0.79 8.77 -9.68
N LEU A 144 -1.59 8.14 -10.53
CA LEU A 144 -1.26 7.77 -11.91
C LEU A 144 -2.06 8.67 -12.87
N ARG A 145 -1.42 9.11 -13.94
CA ARG A 145 -2.06 9.79 -15.06
C ARG A 145 -1.79 9.00 -16.33
N CYS A 146 -2.83 8.71 -17.11
CA CYS A 146 -2.64 8.08 -18.42
C CYS A 146 -2.74 9.12 -19.55
N ASN A 147 -1.60 9.41 -20.18
CA ASN A 147 -1.53 10.38 -21.29
C ASN A 147 -2.29 9.87 -22.52
N SER A 148 -2.30 8.56 -22.76
CA SER A 148 -3.08 7.97 -23.86
C SER A 148 -4.58 8.15 -23.69
N CYS A 149 -5.10 8.00 -22.46
CA CYS A 149 -6.52 8.21 -22.16
C CYS A 149 -6.88 9.70 -22.25
N GLU A 150 -5.98 10.57 -21.80
CA GLU A 150 -6.13 12.01 -21.95
C GLU A 150 -6.19 12.44 -23.42
N ALA A 151 -5.28 11.95 -24.26
CA ALA A 151 -5.24 12.26 -25.68
C ALA A 151 -6.50 11.80 -26.42
N ARG A 152 -7.06 10.65 -26.03
CA ARG A 152 -8.31 10.11 -26.59
C ARG A 152 -9.57 10.85 -26.12
N LYS A 153 -9.46 11.78 -25.17
CA LYS A 153 -10.59 12.48 -24.54
C LYS A 153 -11.68 11.51 -24.09
N GLU A 154 -11.27 10.40 -23.47
CA GLU A 154 -12.22 9.43 -22.93
C GLU A 154 -13.17 10.11 -21.94
N THR A 155 -14.44 9.70 -21.95
CA THR A 155 -15.46 10.20 -21.01
C THR A 155 -15.17 9.82 -19.55
N ARG A 156 -14.29 8.83 -19.33
CA ARG A 156 -13.84 8.38 -18.00
C ARG A 156 -12.63 9.18 -17.53
N SER A 157 -12.41 9.19 -16.21
CA SER A 157 -11.22 9.82 -15.62
C SER A 157 -9.95 9.24 -16.24
N HIS A 158 -8.95 10.11 -16.48
CA HIS A 158 -7.60 9.74 -16.94
C HIS A 158 -6.56 9.81 -15.80
N CYS A 159 -6.97 10.30 -14.63
CA CYS A 159 -6.19 10.33 -13.40
C CYS A 159 -6.77 9.33 -12.39
N PHE A 160 -5.91 8.49 -11.81
CA PHE A 160 -6.30 7.45 -10.88
C PHE A 160 -5.39 7.50 -9.65
N VAL A 161 -5.93 7.09 -8.50
CA VAL A 161 -5.13 6.84 -7.31
C VAL A 161 -5.19 5.34 -7.03
N THR A 162 -4.03 4.73 -6.80
CA THR A 162 -3.90 3.27 -6.62
C THR A 162 -4.59 2.73 -5.35
N THR A 163 -5.02 3.58 -4.43
CA THR A 163 -5.87 3.19 -3.28
C THR A 163 -7.36 3.42 -3.52
N ASN A 164 -7.74 3.95 -4.68
CA ASN A 164 -9.13 4.23 -5.04
C ASN A 164 -9.76 3.00 -5.72
N PRO A 165 -10.97 2.56 -5.32
CA PRO A 165 -11.69 1.44 -5.95
C PRO A 165 -11.83 1.53 -7.47
N ILE A 166 -11.94 2.74 -8.04
CA ILE A 166 -12.10 2.93 -9.50
C ILE A 166 -10.90 2.33 -10.25
N PHE A 167 -9.71 2.35 -9.66
CA PHE A 167 -8.53 1.75 -10.27
C PHE A 167 -8.65 0.21 -10.35
N TRP A 168 -9.35 -0.39 -9.39
CA TRP A 168 -9.42 -1.85 -9.19
C TRP A 168 -10.67 -2.50 -9.79
N GLU A 169 -11.64 -1.73 -10.29
CA GLU A 169 -12.95 -2.23 -10.74
C GLU A 169 -12.86 -3.32 -11.83
N ASN A 170 -11.86 -3.25 -12.70
CA ASN A 170 -11.62 -4.23 -13.78
C ASN A 170 -10.43 -5.16 -13.47
N VAL A 171 -10.01 -5.22 -12.21
CA VAL A 171 -8.96 -6.13 -11.74
C VAL A 171 -9.67 -7.28 -11.03
N GLN A 172 -9.43 -8.50 -11.49
CA GLN A 172 -10.01 -9.66 -10.83
C GLN A 172 -9.32 -9.88 -9.49
N HIS A 173 -10.05 -10.38 -8.50
CA HIS A 173 -9.50 -10.51 -7.15
C HIS A 173 -8.30 -11.46 -7.07
N TRP A 174 -8.20 -12.45 -7.97
CA TRP A 174 -7.04 -13.34 -8.08
C TRP A 174 -5.82 -12.71 -8.78
N GLU A 175 -5.98 -11.56 -9.47
CA GLU A 175 -4.86 -10.81 -10.04
C GLU A 175 -4.17 -9.92 -9.00
N VAL A 176 -4.83 -9.66 -7.86
CA VAL A 176 -4.27 -8.93 -6.71
C VAL A 176 -3.30 -9.87 -5.99
N PRO A 177 -2.01 -9.51 -5.83
CA PRO A 177 -1.06 -10.39 -5.17
C PRO A 177 -1.46 -10.71 -3.74
N GLY A 178 -1.92 -11.95 -3.53
CA GLY A 178 -2.23 -12.50 -2.22
C GLY A 178 -0.96 -12.88 -1.42
N LYS A 179 -1.16 -13.41 -0.22
CA LYS A 179 -0.06 -13.81 0.70
C LYS A 179 0.98 -14.75 0.10
N TRP A 180 0.59 -15.57 -0.87
CA TRP A 180 1.37 -16.70 -1.37
C TRP A 180 2.38 -16.34 -2.45
N LEU A 181 2.25 -15.19 -3.11
CA LEU A 181 3.11 -14.81 -4.25
C LEU A 181 4.53 -14.35 -3.86
N TYR A 182 4.79 -14.11 -2.57
CA TYR A 182 6.11 -13.67 -2.08
C TYR A 182 6.91 -14.76 -1.34
N HIS A 183 6.49 -16.02 -1.39
CA HIS A 183 7.33 -17.14 -0.95
C HIS A 183 8.47 -17.39 -1.95
N CYS A 184 9.46 -16.50 -1.95
CA CYS A 184 10.76 -16.78 -2.54
C CYS A 184 11.40 -17.91 -1.71
N ARG A 185 11.61 -19.08 -2.32
CA ARG A 185 12.23 -20.27 -1.69
C ARG A 185 13.70 -20.06 -1.29
N CYS A 186 14.27 -18.87 -1.47
CA CYS A 186 15.71 -18.63 -1.38
C CYS A 186 16.17 -17.72 -0.22
N SER A 187 15.30 -17.28 0.71
CA SER A 187 15.75 -16.51 1.88
C SER A 187 15.16 -17.04 3.20
N PRO A 188 15.95 -17.84 3.97
CA PRO A 188 15.51 -18.37 5.26
C PRO A 188 15.51 -17.34 6.41
N VAL A 189 15.94 -16.09 6.18
CA VAL A 189 16.33 -15.18 7.27
C VAL A 189 15.19 -14.25 7.73
N LEU A 190 14.06 -14.18 7.02
CA LEU A 190 12.92 -13.31 7.38
C LEU A 190 11.56 -14.04 7.49
N THR A 191 11.54 -15.36 7.41
CA THR A 191 10.31 -16.17 7.37
C THR A 191 9.75 -16.56 8.74
N SER A 192 10.35 -16.14 9.86
CA SER A 192 9.89 -16.56 11.19
C SER A 192 8.78 -15.70 11.80
N ALA A 193 8.16 -14.76 11.07
CA ALA A 193 7.19 -13.85 11.66
C ALA A 193 6.05 -13.43 10.71
N GLY A 194 5.32 -14.37 10.10
CA GLY A 194 3.96 -14.13 9.56
C GLY A 194 3.77 -12.84 8.71
N LEU A 195 4.82 -12.41 8.02
CA LEU A 195 5.01 -11.01 7.59
C LEU A 195 4.67 -10.79 6.11
N THR A 196 4.33 -11.84 5.37
CA THR A 196 3.81 -11.72 4.00
C THR A 196 2.34 -11.34 4.05
N ALA A 197 2.06 -10.06 4.29
CA ALA A 197 0.74 -9.54 3.99
C ALA A 197 0.61 -9.39 2.48
N GLY A 198 -0.40 -10.03 1.89
CA GLY A 198 -0.80 -9.75 0.51
C GLY A 198 -1.23 -8.30 0.36
N MET A 199 -1.29 -7.82 -0.88
CA MET A 199 -1.76 -6.48 -1.18
C MET A 199 -3.21 -6.32 -0.69
N PRO A 200 -3.56 -5.21 -0.02
CA PRO A 200 -4.94 -4.95 0.38
C PRO A 200 -5.91 -4.90 -0.80
N HIS A 201 -7.14 -5.36 -0.58
CA HIS A 201 -8.26 -5.21 -1.52
C HIS A 201 -8.95 -3.87 -1.27
N PHE A 202 -9.07 -3.06 -2.32
CA PHE A 202 -9.69 -1.73 -2.24
C PHE A 202 -11.14 -1.78 -2.75
N LEU A 203 -12.09 -1.67 -1.83
CA LEU A 203 -13.53 -1.65 -2.12
C LEU A 203 -14.06 -0.22 -2.23
N LYS A 204 -15.33 -0.06 -2.62
CA LYS A 204 -15.95 1.26 -2.84
C LYS A 204 -15.87 2.18 -1.60
N ARG A 205 -16.10 1.62 -0.41
CA ARG A 205 -16.16 2.38 0.85
C ARG A 205 -14.99 2.08 1.79
N SER A 206 -14.46 0.87 1.77
CA SER A 206 -13.40 0.41 2.66
C SER A 206 -12.24 -0.23 1.90
N ALA A 207 -11.16 -0.55 2.60
CA ALA A 207 -10.16 -1.49 2.13
C ALA A 207 -10.01 -2.60 3.18
N THR A 208 -9.62 -3.79 2.73
CA THR A 208 -9.45 -4.96 3.60
C THR A 208 -8.11 -5.63 3.32
N THR A 209 -7.49 -6.19 4.35
CA THR A 209 -6.35 -7.10 4.18
C THR A 209 -6.74 -8.32 3.34
N SER A 210 -5.76 -8.98 2.71
CA SER A 210 -5.99 -10.25 1.99
C SER A 210 -6.71 -11.27 2.87
N ASP A 211 -6.29 -11.43 4.13
CA ASP A 211 -6.91 -12.39 5.06
C ASP A 211 -8.39 -12.13 5.31
N LEU A 212 -8.73 -10.87 5.56
CA LEU A 212 -10.12 -10.51 5.80
C LEU A 212 -10.94 -10.66 4.52
N TYR A 213 -10.35 -10.35 3.36
CA TYR A 213 -11.01 -10.53 2.09
C TYR A 213 -11.28 -12.02 1.78
N ASP A 214 -10.29 -12.88 1.96
CA ASP A 214 -10.42 -14.33 1.77
C ASP A 214 -11.50 -14.89 2.69
N LEU A 215 -11.49 -14.49 3.97
CA LEU A 215 -12.54 -14.84 4.93
C LEU A 215 -13.94 -14.41 4.47
N ILE A 216 -14.07 -13.18 3.95
CA ILE A 216 -15.36 -12.66 3.43
C ILE A 216 -15.82 -13.48 2.22
N VAL A 217 -14.90 -13.82 1.31
CA VAL A 217 -15.23 -14.56 0.08
C VAL A 217 -15.58 -16.02 0.38
N GLU A 218 -14.87 -16.65 1.31
CA GLU A 218 -15.09 -18.03 1.72
C GLU A 218 -16.37 -18.19 2.54
N LEU A 219 -16.54 -17.38 3.59
CA LEU A 219 -17.69 -17.49 4.48
C LEU A 219 -18.97 -16.91 3.88
N ARG A 220 -18.84 -16.06 2.84
CA ARG A 220 -19.94 -15.31 2.21
C ARG A 220 -20.97 -14.84 3.23
N PRO A 221 -20.57 -14.05 4.25
CA PRO A 221 -21.48 -13.67 5.30
C PRO A 221 -22.63 -12.88 4.69
N SER A 222 -23.78 -13.53 4.47
CA SER A 222 -25.03 -12.92 3.99
C SER A 222 -25.77 -12.19 5.11
N MET A 223 -25.14 -12.10 6.28
CA MET A 223 -25.71 -11.63 7.53
C MET A 223 -24.94 -10.41 8.03
N THR A 224 -25.63 -9.57 8.77
CA THR A 224 -25.04 -8.37 9.37
C THR A 224 -23.96 -8.77 10.38
N ALA A 225 -23.01 -7.87 10.67
CA ALA A 225 -21.96 -8.11 11.66
C ALA A 225 -22.54 -8.53 13.04
N ALA A 226 -23.73 -8.01 13.39
CA ALA A 226 -24.47 -8.41 14.58
C ALA A 226 -24.93 -9.88 14.51
N GLY A 227 -25.53 -10.32 13.39
CA GLY A 227 -25.96 -11.70 13.21
C GLY A 227 -24.80 -12.70 13.17
N LEU A 228 -23.64 -12.30 12.66
CA LEU A 228 -22.42 -13.13 12.73
C LEU A 228 -21.91 -13.25 14.17
N ALA A 229 -21.89 -12.15 14.93
CA ALA A 229 -21.46 -12.16 16.33
C ALA A 229 -22.34 -13.04 17.23
N GLU A 230 -23.64 -13.13 16.95
CA GLU A 230 -24.56 -14.04 17.65
C GLU A 230 -24.25 -15.51 17.38
N ASN A 231 -23.84 -15.86 16.15
CA ASN A 231 -23.51 -17.24 15.78
C ASN A 231 -22.15 -17.70 16.32
N ILE A 232 -21.19 -16.80 16.51
CA ILE A 232 -19.86 -17.11 17.07
C ILE A 232 -19.90 -17.26 18.61
N ARG A 233 -20.90 -16.66 19.28
CA ARG A 233 -21.07 -16.74 20.73
C ARG A 233 -21.79 -18.01 21.22
N ARG A 234 -22.19 -18.91 20.32
CA ARG A 234 -22.74 -20.23 20.66
C ARG A 234 -21.62 -21.27 20.66
#